data_AF-A0A2R6IC55-F1
#
_entry.id   AF-A0A2R6IC55-F1
#
_cell.length_a   1.000
_cell.length_b   1.000
_cell.length_c   1.000
_cell.angle_alpha   90.00
_cell.angle_beta   90.00
_cell.angle_gamma   90.00
#
_symmetry.space_group_name_H-M   'P 1'
#
loop_
_entity.id
_entity.type
_entity.pdbx_description
1 polymer ?
#
loop_
_entity_poly.entity_id
_entity_poly.type
_entity_poly.pdbx_seq_one_letter_code
_entity_poly.pdbx_strand_id
1 'polypeptide(L)'
;MFRDDRGQSIQIGAVLLFGALVIALAGYQAFVVPQQNERLEFSHSQTVQDELQDLRNAFVSATGDASRRSVSVTLGTRYPDRIFAVNPGPPSGSLRTAGTTDPGVAVSIENARASGETGDFWDGTDRVYSTGSVVYRPNYNV
;
A
#
# COMPACT_ATOMS: atom_id res chain seq x y z
N MET A 1 51.67 34.94 34.62
CA MET A 1 50.37 34.34 34.27
C MET A 1 50.17 34.52 32.77
N PHE A 2 50.72 33.63 31.95
CA PHE A 2 50.53 33.66 30.50
C PHE A 2 49.28 32.85 30.19
N ARG A 3 48.21 33.51 29.73
CA ARG A 3 47.01 32.84 29.24
C ARG A 3 47.36 32.19 27.91
N ASP A 4 47.18 30.87 27.86
CA ASP A 4 47.40 30.07 26.67
C ASP A 4 46.14 30.11 25.79
N ASP A 5 45.99 31.18 25.01
CA ASP A 5 44.85 31.38 24.10
C ASP A 5 44.95 30.56 22.80
N ARG A 6 45.96 29.69 22.67
CA ARG A 6 46.29 28.95 21.43
C ARG A 6 45.36 27.76 21.16
N GLY A 7 44.64 27.27 22.17
CA GLY A 7 43.63 26.21 22.03
C GLY A 7 42.26 26.71 21.55
N GLN A 8 41.99 28.02 21.65
CA GLN A 8 40.66 28.59 21.41
C GLN A 8 40.26 28.54 19.94
N SER A 9 41.20 28.80 19.02
CA SER A 9 40.95 28.79 17.58
C SER A 9 40.60 27.39 17.05
N ILE A 10 41.25 26.36 17.58
CA ILE A 10 40.99 24.95 17.24
C ILE A 10 39.60 24.56 17.73
N GLN A 11 39.23 24.97 18.95
CA GLN A 11 37.92 24.71 19.52
C GLN A 11 36.80 25.39 18.72
N ILE A 12 37.00 26.65 18.33
CA ILE A 12 36.05 27.38 17.47
C ILE A 12 35.89 26.67 16.12
N GLY A 13 37.00 26.26 15.49
CA GLY A 13 36.96 25.50 14.23
C GLY A 13 36.20 24.17 14.36
N ALA A 14 36.42 23.43 15.46
CA ALA A 14 35.72 22.18 15.73
C ALA A 14 34.20 22.38 15.92
N VAL A 15 33.79 23.41 16.66
CA VAL A 15 32.37 23.73 16.86
C VAL A 15 31.70 24.13 15.55
N LEU A 16 32.36 24.92 14.70
CA LEU A 16 31.84 25.31 13.40
C LEU A 16 31.69 24.11 12.45
N LEU A 17 32.69 23.22 12.40
CA LEU A 17 32.62 21.99 11.60
C LEU A 17 31.52 21.06 12.09
N PHE A 18 31.38 20.91 13.41
CA PHE A 18 30.31 20.11 13.99
C PHE A 18 28.94 20.72 13.70
N GLY A 19 28.78 22.04 13.81
CA GLY A 19 27.56 22.74 13.45
C GLY A 19 27.20 22.55 11.98
N ALA A 20 28.17 22.68 11.07
CA ALA A 20 27.98 22.44 9.65
C ALA A 20 27.55 20.98 9.37
N LEU A 21 28.15 20.00 10.05
CA LEU A 21 27.76 18.60 9.95
C LEU A 21 26.32 18.37 10.41
N VAL A 22 25.92 18.93 11.55
CA VAL A 22 24.55 18.81 12.07
C VAL A 22 23.54 19.43 11.09
N ILE A 23 23.84 20.59 10.51
CA ILE A 23 22.99 21.22 9.48
C ILE A 23 22.88 20.32 8.24
N ALA A 24 24.00 19.74 7.78
CA ALA A 24 24.01 18.83 6.63
C ALA A 24 23.16 17.59 6.90
N LEU A 25 23.28 16.99 8.09
CA LEU A 25 22.48 15.84 8.52
C LEU A 25 20.99 16.22 8.64
N ALA A 26 20.67 17.37 9.21
CA ALA A 26 19.29 17.86 9.27
C ALA A 26 18.69 18.06 7.87
N GLY A 27 19.45 18.62 6.93
CA GLY A 27 19.04 18.74 5.53
C GLY A 27 18.82 17.38 4.86
N TYR A 28 19.70 16.41 5.10
CA TYR A 28 19.53 15.04 4.60
C TYR A 28 18.20 14.41 5.10
N GLN A 29 17.88 14.59 6.37
CA GLN A 29 16.63 14.09 6.97
C GLN A 29 15.39 14.81 6.44
N ALA A 30 15.48 16.13 6.24
CA ALA A 30 14.34 16.94 5.84
C ALA A 30 13.96 16.75 4.36
N PHE A 31 14.92 16.42 3.50
CA PHE A 31 14.69 16.41 2.05
C PHE A 31 14.99 15.07 1.38
N VAL A 32 16.10 14.41 1.74
CA VAL A 32 16.55 13.20 1.03
C VAL A 32 15.80 11.96 1.50
N VAL A 33 15.59 11.83 2.82
CA VAL A 33 14.86 10.69 3.39
C VAL A 33 13.42 10.63 2.88
N PRO A 34 12.60 11.71 2.93
CA PRO A 34 11.23 11.68 2.42
C PRO A 34 11.18 11.35 0.92
N GLN A 35 12.04 11.96 0.10
CA GLN A 35 12.09 11.68 -1.34
C GLN A 35 12.42 10.22 -1.65
N GLN A 36 13.29 9.59 -0.86
CA GLN A 36 13.60 8.18 -1.05
C GLN A 36 12.45 7.27 -0.62
N ASN A 37 11.76 7.61 0.47
CA ASN A 37 10.59 6.87 0.94
C ASN A 37 9.45 6.96 -0.08
N GLU A 38 9.15 8.16 -0.59
CA GLU A 38 8.11 8.41 -1.60
C GLU A 38 8.34 7.57 -2.86
N ARG A 39 9.59 7.48 -3.34
CA ARG A 39 9.93 6.63 -4.50
C ARG A 39 9.64 5.15 -4.25
N LEU A 40 9.95 4.66 -3.06
CA LEU A 40 9.70 3.26 -2.68
C LEU A 40 8.20 2.97 -2.53
N GLU A 41 7.47 3.88 -1.89
CA GLU A 41 6.02 3.78 -1.71
C GLU A 41 5.29 3.89 -3.04
N PHE A 42 5.75 4.75 -3.95
CA PHE A 42 5.24 4.85 -5.30
C PHE A 42 5.48 3.56 -6.11
N SER A 43 6.69 3.00 -6.04
CA SER A 43 7.01 1.71 -6.66
C SER A 43 6.08 0.61 -6.13
N HIS A 44 5.95 0.51 -4.81
CA HIS A 44 5.03 -0.43 -4.16
C HIS A 44 3.57 -0.21 -4.60
N SER A 45 3.12 1.03 -4.72
CA SER A 45 1.75 1.33 -5.18
C SER A 45 1.47 0.86 -6.60
N GLN A 46 2.48 0.88 -7.49
CA GLN A 46 2.36 0.36 -8.84
C GLN A 46 2.27 -1.18 -8.81
N THR A 47 3.14 -1.84 -8.04
CA THR A 47 3.08 -3.30 -7.86
C THR A 47 1.71 -3.75 -7.37
N VAL A 48 1.14 -3.09 -6.36
CA VAL A 48 -0.20 -3.45 -5.86
C VAL A 48 -1.30 -3.17 -6.90
N GLN A 49 -1.17 -2.13 -7.71
CA GLN A 49 -2.13 -1.87 -8.79
C GLN A 49 -2.13 -3.02 -9.81
N ASP A 50 -0.96 -3.51 -10.20
CA ASP A 50 -0.83 -4.64 -11.14
C ASP A 50 -1.40 -5.93 -10.52
N GLU A 51 -1.08 -6.23 -9.26
CA GLU A 51 -1.60 -7.41 -8.55
C GLU A 51 -3.14 -7.36 -8.39
N LEU A 52 -3.73 -6.17 -8.21
CA LEU A 52 -5.20 -6.02 -8.17
C LEU A 52 -5.84 -6.20 -9.55
N GLN A 53 -5.15 -5.87 -10.63
CA GLN A 53 -5.60 -6.18 -11.99
C GLN A 53 -5.58 -7.70 -12.22
N ASP A 54 -4.55 -8.39 -11.78
CA ASP A 54 -4.47 -9.85 -11.83
C ASP A 54 -5.58 -10.51 -11.00
N LEU A 55 -5.86 -9.98 -9.81
CA LEU A 55 -6.98 -10.43 -8.98
C LEU A 55 -8.33 -10.25 -9.70
N ARG A 56 -8.55 -9.09 -10.36
CA ARG A 56 -9.74 -8.86 -11.18
C ARG A 56 -9.84 -9.87 -12.32
N ASN A 57 -8.73 -10.14 -13.02
CA ASN A 57 -8.70 -11.11 -14.11
C ASN A 57 -8.99 -12.54 -13.61
N ALA A 58 -8.50 -12.90 -12.42
CA ALA A 58 -8.81 -14.17 -11.77
C ALA A 58 -10.32 -14.31 -11.46
N PHE A 59 -10.98 -13.25 -11.00
CA PHE A 59 -12.44 -13.25 -10.79
C PHE A 59 -13.22 -13.42 -12.10
N VAL A 60 -12.87 -12.67 -13.15
CA VAL A 60 -13.58 -12.71 -14.45
C VAL A 60 -13.37 -14.04 -15.17
N SER A 61 -12.19 -14.66 -15.04
CA SER A 61 -11.88 -15.95 -15.66
C SER A 61 -12.38 -17.17 -14.88
N ALA A 62 -12.88 -16.98 -13.65
CA ALA A 62 -13.42 -18.09 -12.85
C ALA A 62 -14.76 -18.61 -13.39
N THR A 63 -15.51 -17.77 -14.12
CA THR A 63 -16.73 -18.19 -14.83
C THR A 63 -16.38 -19.10 -16.01
N GLY A 64 -16.42 -20.41 -15.80
CA GLY A 64 -16.26 -21.44 -16.84
C GLY A 64 -15.11 -22.43 -16.63
N ASP A 65 -14.29 -22.24 -15.59
CA ASP A 65 -13.13 -23.09 -15.32
C ASP A 65 -13.19 -23.59 -13.86
N ALA A 66 -13.15 -24.92 -13.66
CA ALA A 66 -13.24 -25.54 -12.33
C ALA A 66 -11.96 -25.36 -11.48
N SER A 67 -10.93 -24.74 -12.06
CA SER A 67 -9.61 -24.58 -11.45
C SER A 67 -9.58 -23.42 -10.45
N ARG A 68 -9.25 -23.72 -9.19
CA ARG A 68 -9.02 -22.69 -8.16
C ARG A 68 -7.82 -21.82 -8.54
N ARG A 69 -8.02 -20.51 -8.62
CA ARG A 69 -6.96 -19.51 -8.82
C ARG A 69 -6.68 -18.77 -7.52
N SER A 70 -5.42 -18.45 -7.27
CA SER A 70 -4.96 -17.65 -6.13
C SER A 70 -4.07 -16.53 -6.65
N VAL A 71 -4.29 -15.31 -6.17
CA VAL A 71 -3.48 -14.14 -6.49
C VAL A 71 -2.95 -13.58 -5.18
N SER A 72 -1.65 -13.35 -5.11
CA SER A 72 -0.99 -12.72 -3.97
C SER A 72 -1.04 -11.20 -4.14
N VAL A 73 -1.29 -10.49 -3.04
CA VAL A 73 -1.21 -9.02 -3.00
C VAL A 73 -0.19 -8.63 -1.95
N THR A 74 0.79 -7.84 -2.35
CA THR A 74 1.86 -7.32 -1.49
C THR A 74 1.30 -6.17 -0.66
N LEU A 75 1.00 -6.44 0.61
CA LEU A 75 0.32 -5.45 1.46
C LEU A 75 1.24 -4.37 2.03
N GLY A 76 2.56 -4.48 1.88
CA GLY A 76 3.48 -3.51 2.48
C GLY A 76 4.89 -3.63 1.94
N THR A 77 5.69 -2.61 2.23
CA THR A 77 7.09 -2.53 1.82
C THR A 77 7.98 -2.15 3.00
N ARG A 78 9.30 -2.24 2.82
CA ARG A 78 10.30 -1.90 3.85
C ARG A 78 11.20 -0.80 3.34
N TYR A 79 11.48 0.18 4.19
CA TYR A 79 12.53 1.14 3.92
C TYR A 79 13.91 0.50 4.07
N PRO A 80 14.90 0.91 3.27
CA PRO A 80 16.28 0.43 3.37
C PRO A 80 16.92 0.88 4.70
N ASP A 81 17.88 0.10 5.19
CA ASP A 81 18.67 0.48 6.37
C ASP A 81 19.46 1.78 6.12
N ARG A 82 19.52 2.63 7.14
CA ARG A 82 20.18 3.94 7.08
C ARG A 82 21.20 4.07 8.21
N ILE A 83 22.42 4.50 7.87
CA ILE A 83 23.52 4.65 8.84
C ILE A 83 23.39 5.93 9.67
N PHE A 84 23.00 7.04 9.03
CA PHE A 84 22.93 8.36 9.65
C PHE A 84 21.50 8.89 9.78
N ALA A 85 20.50 8.09 9.42
CA ALA A 85 19.12 8.52 9.37
C ALA A 85 18.12 7.55 10.00
N VAL A 86 16.97 8.09 10.38
CA VAL A 86 15.92 7.34 11.07
C VAL A 86 14.80 7.07 10.09
N ASN A 87 14.40 5.81 9.98
CA ASN A 87 13.23 5.41 9.21
C ASN A 87 11.98 5.48 10.09
N PRO A 88 10.83 5.88 9.52
CA PRO A 88 9.55 5.57 10.15
C PRO A 88 9.32 4.04 10.18
N GLY A 89 8.30 3.61 10.93
CA GLY A 89 7.89 2.21 10.93
C GLY A 89 7.56 1.71 9.52
N PRO A 90 7.74 0.42 9.20
CA PRO A 90 7.50 -0.07 7.85
C PRO A 90 6.04 0.14 7.45
N PRO A 91 5.77 0.69 6.25
CA PRO A 91 4.42 0.92 5.79
C PRO A 91 3.74 -0.41 5.45
N SER A 92 2.47 -0.51 5.82
CA SER A 92 1.63 -1.67 5.53
C SER A 92 0.22 -1.22 5.14
N GLY A 93 -0.55 -2.10 4.54
CA GLY A 93 -1.89 -1.83 4.04
C GLY A 93 -2.85 -2.94 4.41
N SER A 94 -4.12 -2.68 4.12
CA SER A 94 -5.21 -3.64 4.37
C SER A 94 -5.96 -3.93 3.07
N LEU A 95 -6.29 -5.21 2.85
CA LEU A 95 -7.21 -5.64 1.82
C LEU A 95 -8.55 -6.02 2.47
N ARG A 96 -9.66 -5.49 1.95
CA ARG A 96 -11.01 -5.75 2.49
C ARG A 96 -12.05 -5.77 1.40
N THR A 97 -13.17 -6.45 1.66
CA THR A 97 -14.38 -6.27 0.86
C THR A 97 -15.11 -4.99 1.28
N ALA A 98 -15.79 -4.34 0.34
CA ALA A 98 -16.61 -3.15 0.60
C ALA A 98 -17.90 -3.21 -0.23
N GLY A 99 -19.02 -2.86 0.39
CA GLY A 99 -20.34 -2.88 -0.25
C GLY A 99 -21.06 -4.23 -0.22
N THR A 100 -20.44 -5.31 0.28
CA THR A 100 -21.06 -6.66 0.26
C THR A 100 -22.33 -6.81 1.10
N THR A 101 -22.65 -5.83 1.93
CA THR A 101 -23.88 -5.76 2.72
C THR A 101 -24.81 -4.64 2.26
N ASP A 102 -24.42 -3.89 1.23
CA ASP A 102 -25.19 -2.80 0.66
C ASP A 102 -26.14 -3.34 -0.43
N PRO A 103 -27.47 -3.24 -0.26
CA PRO A 103 -28.41 -3.67 -1.27
C PRO A 103 -28.31 -2.87 -2.58
N GLY A 104 -27.74 -1.66 -2.57
CA GLY A 104 -27.57 -0.83 -3.77
C GLY A 104 -26.56 -1.37 -4.79
N VAL A 105 -25.72 -2.31 -4.39
CA VAL A 105 -24.79 -3.02 -5.30
C VAL A 105 -25.15 -4.50 -5.45
N ALA A 106 -26.28 -4.95 -4.90
CA ALA A 106 -26.75 -6.30 -5.13
C ALA A 106 -27.23 -6.48 -6.58
N VAL A 107 -27.08 -7.68 -7.12
CA VAL A 107 -27.61 -8.05 -8.43
C VAL A 107 -28.90 -8.81 -8.23
N SER A 108 -30.01 -8.30 -8.77
CA SER A 108 -31.28 -9.03 -8.87
C SER A 108 -31.41 -9.66 -10.25
N ILE A 109 -31.86 -10.91 -10.26
CA ILE A 109 -32.30 -11.63 -11.46
C ILE A 109 -33.76 -11.96 -11.25
N GLU A 110 -34.61 -11.32 -12.05
CA GLU A 110 -36.06 -11.36 -11.92
C GLU A 110 -36.67 -12.07 -13.14
N ASN A 111 -37.78 -12.79 -12.92
CA ASN A 111 -38.51 -13.50 -13.98
C ASN A 111 -37.69 -14.50 -14.83
N ALA A 112 -36.49 -14.90 -14.39
CA ALA A 112 -35.65 -15.85 -15.11
C ALA A 112 -36.24 -17.25 -15.07
N ARG A 113 -36.46 -17.85 -16.25
CA ARG A 113 -37.04 -19.19 -16.42
C ARG A 113 -36.18 -20.07 -17.32
N ALA A 114 -36.05 -21.35 -16.97
CA ALA A 114 -35.41 -22.37 -17.78
C ALA A 114 -36.29 -23.63 -17.91
N SER A 115 -36.00 -24.47 -18.90
CA SER A 115 -36.65 -25.78 -19.10
C SER A 115 -35.75 -26.93 -18.66
N GLY A 116 -36.33 -28.10 -18.36
CA GLY A 116 -35.59 -29.27 -17.86
C GLY A 116 -35.12 -29.08 -16.42
N GLU A 117 -34.09 -29.82 -15.99
CA GLU A 117 -33.56 -29.80 -14.61
C GLU A 117 -33.16 -28.39 -14.12
N THR A 118 -32.63 -27.54 -15.01
CA THR A 118 -32.27 -26.15 -14.66
C THR A 118 -33.50 -25.29 -14.31
N GLY A 119 -34.71 -25.71 -14.72
CA GLY A 119 -35.97 -25.07 -14.39
C GLY A 119 -36.34 -25.13 -12.91
N ASP A 120 -35.80 -26.11 -12.16
CA ASP A 120 -35.98 -26.17 -10.70
C ASP A 120 -35.24 -25.02 -9.99
N PHE A 121 -34.17 -24.52 -10.61
CA PHE A 121 -33.43 -23.37 -10.11
C PHE A 121 -33.95 -22.04 -10.69
N TRP A 122 -34.25 -22.01 -11.99
CA TRP A 122 -34.83 -20.85 -12.68
C TRP A 122 -36.31 -21.09 -12.98
N ASP A 123 -37.17 -20.89 -11.97
CA ASP A 123 -38.63 -21.07 -12.04
C ASP A 123 -39.41 -19.74 -12.19
N GLY A 124 -38.69 -18.62 -12.21
CA GLY A 124 -39.22 -17.26 -12.25
C GLY A 124 -39.26 -16.56 -10.89
N THR A 125 -38.83 -17.22 -9.82
CA THR A 125 -38.63 -16.59 -8.51
C THR A 125 -37.46 -15.61 -8.57
N ASP A 126 -37.64 -14.42 -8.01
CA ASP A 126 -36.59 -13.42 -7.96
C ASP A 126 -35.42 -13.88 -7.08
N ARG A 127 -34.20 -13.76 -7.60
CA ARG A 127 -32.98 -14.12 -6.89
C ARG A 127 -32.07 -12.90 -6.76
N VAL A 128 -31.65 -12.62 -5.53
CA VAL A 128 -30.76 -11.50 -5.21
C VAL A 128 -29.43 -12.03 -4.73
N TYR A 129 -28.34 -11.54 -5.33
CA TYR A 129 -26.98 -11.88 -4.96
C TYR A 129 -26.25 -10.65 -4.43
N SER A 130 -25.70 -10.76 -3.22
CA SER A 130 -24.84 -9.72 -2.66
C SER A 130 -23.54 -9.65 -3.44
N THR A 131 -23.22 -8.46 -3.95
CA THR A 131 -21.95 -8.19 -4.61
C THR A 131 -21.21 -7.07 -3.90
N GLY A 132 -19.96 -6.82 -4.29
CA GLY A 132 -19.18 -5.73 -3.74
C GLY A 132 -17.84 -5.59 -4.42
N SER A 133 -17.04 -4.67 -3.90
CA SER A 133 -15.68 -4.42 -4.34
C SER A 133 -14.66 -5.04 -3.39
N VAL A 134 -13.48 -5.33 -3.91
CA VAL A 134 -12.27 -5.56 -3.09
C VAL A 134 -11.45 -4.29 -3.12
N VAL A 135 -11.08 -3.78 -1.95
CA VAL A 135 -10.39 -2.50 -1.79
C VAL A 135 -9.10 -2.72 -1.02
N TYR A 136 -7.99 -2.31 -1.63
CA TYR A 136 -6.72 -2.12 -0.95
C TYR A 136 -6.63 -0.69 -0.41
N ARG A 137 -6.16 -0.54 0.83
CA ARG A 137 -5.87 0.76 1.44
C ARG A 137 -4.48 0.75 2.04
N PRO A 138 -3.52 1.54 1.51
CA PRO A 138 -2.19 1.66 2.10
C PRO A 138 -2.21 2.52 3.36
N ASN A 139 -1.25 2.29 4.26
CA ASN A 139 -0.88 3.16 5.38
C ASN A 139 0.59 3.56 5.20
N TYR A 140 0.84 4.45 4.23
CA TYR A 140 2.15 5.02 3.93
C TYR A 140 2.53 6.12 4.94
N ASN A 141 3.82 6.34 5.14
CA ASN A 141 4.32 7.36 6.05
C ASN A 141 4.79 8.56 5.22
N VAL A 142 3.82 9.34 4.74
CA VAL A 142 4.04 10.64 4.08
C VAL A 142 4.34 11.73 5.10
#